data_AF-A0A7W1C7H2-F1
#
_entry.id   AF-A0A7W1C7H2-F1
#
_cell.length_a   1.000
_cell.length_b   1.000
_cell.length_c   1.000
_cell.angle_alpha   90.00
_cell.angle_beta   90.00
_cell.angle_gamma   90.00
#
_symmetry.space_group_name_H-M   'P 1'
#
loop_
_entity.id
_entity.type
_entity.pdbx_description
1 polymer ?
#
loop_
_entity_poly.entity_id
_entity_poly.type
_entity_poly.pdbx_seq_one_letter_code
_entity_poly.pdbx_strand_id
1 'polypeptide(L)' 'MIDARAAEGRDEEAHRIADDVIIVEVTAAGFELVDSSELFANPDDDHVGGKFDQRDSLDRSLLKFQKPAEPEAAE' A
#
# COMPACT_ATOMS: atom_id res chain seq x y z
N MET A 1 -7.17 0.37 -10.87
CA MET A 1 -5.74 0.21 -11.18
C MET A 1 -5.08 -0.33 -9.92
N ILE A 2 -4.24 -1.36 -9.99
CA ILE A 2 -3.47 -1.83 -8.81
C ILE A 2 -2.05 -1.23 -8.95
N ASP A 3 -1.55 -0.60 -7.90
CA ASP A 3 -0.19 -0.05 -7.82
C ASP A 3 0.77 -1.10 -7.23
N ALA A 4 2.05 -1.03 -7.61
CA ALA A 4 3.13 -1.81 -7.01
C ALA A 4 3.81 -1.01 -5.88
N ARG A 5 4.70 -1.65 -5.13
CA ARG A 5 5.46 -0.97 -4.07
C ARG A 5 6.46 0.00 -4.70
N ALA A 6 6.55 1.20 -4.13
CA ALA A 6 7.65 2.15 -4.37
C ALA A 6 8.64 2.10 -3.21
N ALA A 7 9.89 2.47 -3.48
CA ALA A 7 10.89 2.68 -2.42
C ALA A 7 10.51 3.85 -1.50
N GLU A 8 9.95 4.92 -2.08
CA GLU A 8 9.51 6.12 -1.38
C GLU A 8 8.39 6.84 -2.15
N GLY A 9 7.52 7.54 -1.42
CA GLY A 9 6.51 8.42 -2.02
C GLY A 9 5.46 7.72 -2.90
N ARG A 10 4.91 8.48 -3.85
CA ARG A 10 3.93 8.02 -4.84
C ARG A 10 4.42 8.42 -6.22
N ASP A 11 4.50 7.44 -7.12
CA ASP A 11 4.78 7.63 -8.55
C ASP A 11 3.51 7.27 -9.34
N GLU A 12 2.79 8.30 -9.76
CA GLU A 12 1.54 8.15 -10.50
C GLU A 12 1.75 7.63 -11.93
N GLU A 13 2.90 7.93 -12.54
CA GLU A 13 3.21 7.51 -13.91
C GLU A 13 3.58 6.02 -13.95
N ALA A 14 4.41 5.57 -12.99
CA ALA A 14 4.81 4.18 -12.85
C ALA A 14 3.75 3.28 -12.20
N HIS A 15 2.70 3.87 -11.62
CA HIS A 15 1.73 3.16 -10.78
C HIS A 15 2.42 2.45 -9.61
N ARG A 16 3.19 3.21 -8.82
CA ARG A 16 3.87 2.74 -7.61
C ARG A 16 3.57 3.63 -6.41
N ILE A 17 3.48 3.03 -5.23
CA ILE A 17 3.25 3.74 -3.96
C ILE A 17 3.99 3.06 -2.82
N ALA A 18 4.64 3.84 -1.96
CA ALA A 18 5.34 3.34 -0.79
C ALA A 18 4.37 3.06 0.36
N ASP A 19 4.73 2.08 1.20
CA ASP A 19 3.87 1.61 2.30
C ASP A 19 3.51 2.73 3.28
N ASP A 20 4.46 3.61 3.58
CA ASP A 20 4.27 4.73 4.51
C ASP A 20 3.20 5.70 4.02
N VAL A 21 3.15 5.97 2.72
CA VAL A 21 2.10 6.79 2.11
C VAL A 21 0.74 6.12 2.27
N ILE A 22 0.62 4.82 1.98
CA ILE A 22 -0.63 4.07 2.16
C ILE A 22 -1.07 4.13 3.63
N ILE A 23 -0.15 3.85 4.55
CA ILE A 23 -0.44 3.80 5.98
C ILE A 23 -0.90 5.17 6.48
N VAL A 24 -0.19 6.26 6.15
CA VAL A 24 -0.57 7.62 6.55
C VAL A 24 -1.94 8.00 6.01
N GLU A 25 -2.20 7.79 4.72
CA GLU A 25 -3.48 8.15 4.11
C GLU A 25 -4.66 7.34 4.70
N VAL A 26 -4.48 6.03 4.87
CA VAL A 26 -5.54 5.14 5.37
C VAL A 26 -5.81 5.37 6.86
N THR A 27 -4.77 5.60 7.66
CA THR A 27 -4.93 5.95 9.08
C THR A 27 -5.54 7.32 9.29
N ALA A 28 -5.22 8.32 8.45
CA ALA A 28 -5.87 9.63 8.48
C ALA A 28 -7.38 9.55 8.18
N ALA A 29 -7.82 8.52 7.45
CA ALA A 29 -9.24 8.21 7.23
C ALA A 29 -9.91 7.47 8.40
N GLY A 30 -9.19 7.24 9.51
CA GLY A 30 -9.70 6.63 10.74
C GLY A 30 -9.57 5.11 10.81
N PHE A 31 -8.91 4.47 9.84
CA PHE A 31 -8.61 3.05 9.93
C PHE A 31 -7.39 2.79 10.82
N GLU A 32 -7.30 1.59 11.38
CA GLU A 32 -6.15 1.14 12.15
C GLU A 32 -5.38 0.07 11.36
N LEU A 33 -4.06 0.22 11.22
CA LEU A 33 -3.22 -0.84 10.67
C LEU A 33 -3.09 -1.95 11.71
N VAL A 34 -3.57 -3.15 11.39
CA VAL A 34 -3.61 -4.28 12.34
C VAL A 34 -2.64 -5.40 11.99
N ASP A 35 -2.17 -5.47 10.74
CA ASP A 35 -1.19 -6.46 10.32
C ASP A 35 -0.52 -6.04 9.00
N SER A 36 0.66 -6.60 8.75
CA SER A 36 1.37 -6.51 7.47
C SER A 36 2.06 -7.84 7.15
N SER A 37 2.31 -8.09 5.87
CA SER A 37 2.92 -9.34 5.43
C SER A 37 3.88 -9.12 4.26
N GLU A 38 4.95 -9.90 4.26
CA GLU A 38 5.96 -9.94 3.20
C GLU A 38 5.69 -11.05 2.17
N LEU A 39 4.48 -11.65 2.15
CA LEU A 39 4.15 -12.76 1.25
C LEU A 39 4.35 -12.42 -0.24
N PHE A 40 4.23 -11.13 -0.60
CA PHE A 40 4.46 -10.63 -1.95
C PHE A 40 5.72 -9.76 -2.06
N ALA A 41 6.62 -9.84 -1.09
CA ALA A 41 7.91 -9.17 -1.17
C ALA A 41 8.71 -9.74 -2.34
N ASN A 42 9.22 -8.86 -3.21
CA ASN A 42 10.22 -9.23 -4.21
C ASN A 42 11.51 -8.43 -4.01
N PRO A 43 12.58 -9.01 -3.44
CA PRO A 43 13.84 -8.30 -3.24
C PRO A 43 14.60 -7.99 -4.54
N ASP A 44 14.21 -8.62 -5.67
CA ASP A 44 14.81 -8.35 -6.99
C ASP A 44 14.10 -7.22 -7.76
N ASP A 45 13.00 -6.65 -7.22
CA ASP A 45 12.36 -5.46 -7.80
C ASP A 45 13.17 -4.22 -7.42
N ASP A 46 13.58 -3.44 -8.41
CA ASP A 46 14.35 -2.20 -8.23
C ASP A 46 13.46 -1.01 -7.83
N HIS A 47 12.15 -1.23 -7.75
CA HIS A 47 11.12 -0.23 -7.49
C HIS A 47 11.02 0.86 -8.56
N VAL A 48 11.49 0.59 -9.79
CA VAL A 48 11.48 1.52 -10.92
C VAL A 48 10.57 1.02 -12.04
N GLY A 49 10.06 1.96 -12.84
CA GLY A 49 9.33 1.66 -14.06
C GLY A 49 7.89 1.21 -13.85
N GLY A 50 7.15 1.19 -14.95
CA GLY A 50 5.72 0.91 -14.96
C GLY A 50 5.40 -0.56 -14.70
N LYS A 51 4.30 -0.81 -14.00
CA LYS A 51 3.84 -2.19 -13.72
C LYS A 51 3.59 -3.08 -14.94
N PHE A 52 3.35 -2.49 -16.12
CA PHE A 52 2.97 -3.23 -17.32
C PHE A 52 4.14 -4.03 -17.89
N ASP A 53 5.37 -3.60 -17.60
CA ASP A 53 6.59 -4.24 -18.07
C ASP A 53 7.01 -5.43 -17.18
N GLN A 54 6.48 -5.51 -15.94
CA GLN A 54 6.98 -6.42 -14.89
C GLN A 54 5.86 -7.11 -14.07
N ARG A 55 4.66 -7.23 -14.62
CA ARG A 55 3.42 -7.54 -13.86
C ARG A 55 3.50 -8.71 -12.86
N ASP A 56 4.28 -9.75 -13.18
CA ASP A 56 4.38 -10.97 -12.38
C ASP A 56 5.54 -10.95 -11.36
N SER A 57 6.42 -9.95 -11.42
CA SER A 57 7.65 -9.84 -10.61
C SER A 57 7.71 -8.54 -9.80
N LEU A 58 6.61 -7.82 -9.61
CA LEU A 58 6.62 -6.59 -8.82
C LEU A 58 6.54 -6.90 -7.32
N ASP A 59 7.32 -6.14 -6.55
CA ASP A 59 7.17 -6.03 -5.11
C ASP A 59 5.82 -5.35 -4.78
N ARG A 60 5.11 -5.88 -3.79
CA ARG A 60 3.75 -5.44 -3.45
C ARG A 60 3.54 -5.34 -1.95
N SER A 61 2.92 -4.24 -1.54
CA SER A 61 2.45 -4.03 -0.17
C SER A 61 1.28 -4.96 0.13
N LEU A 62 1.36 -5.70 1.24
CA LEU A 62 0.23 -6.45 1.79
C LEU A 62 -0.07 -5.95 3.21
N LEU A 63 -1.02 -5.01 3.28
CA LEU A 63 -1.38 -4.30 4.50
C LEU A 63 -2.83 -4.61 4.88
N LYS A 64 -3.07 -4.89 6.15
CA LYS A 64 -4.39 -5.18 6.69
C LYS A 64 -4.82 -4.05 7.62
N PHE A 65 -5.96 -3.46 7.29
CA PHE A 65 -6.57 -2.39 8.08
C PHE A 65 -7.88 -2.84 8.71
N GLN A 66 -8.11 -2.41 9.93
CA GLN A 66 -9.40 -2.52 10.62
C GLN A 66 -10.18 -1.22 10.41
N LYS A 67 -11.46 -1.36 10.05
CA LYS A 67 -12.38 -0.22 9.92
C LYS A 67 -12.54 0.48 11.29
N PRO A 68 -12.66 1.81 11.33
CA PRO A 68 -13.05 2.49 12.57
C PRO A 68 -14.34 1.90 13.13
N ALA A 69 -14.43 1.83 14.46
CA ALA A 69 -15.71 1.60 15.12
C ALA A 69 -16.69 2.68 14.66
N GLU A 70 -17.97 2.32 14.44
CA GLU A 70 -18.99 3.35 14.21
C GLU A 70 -18.94 4.35 15.37
N PRO A 71 -19.05 5.67 15.09
CA PRO A 71 -19.21 6.62 16.17
C PRO A 71 -20.41 6.17 17.00
N GLU A 72 -20.21 5.97 18.29
CA GLU A 72 -21.30 5.70 19.23
C GLU A 72 -22.33 6.81 19.01
N ALA A 73 -23.55 6.42 18.58
CA ALA A 73 -24.60 7.39 18.32
C ALA A 73 -24.83 8.16 19.61
N ALA A 74 -24.42 9.44 19.63
CA ALA A 74 -24.60 10.29 20.78
C ALA A 74 -26.09 10.34 21.13
N GLU A 75 -26.45 9.75 22.27
CA GLU A 75 -27.76 9.88 22.91
C GLU A 75 -27.99 11.28 23.48
#